data_AF-A0A372Q7Q6-F1
#
_entry.id   AF-A0A372Q7Q6-F1
#
_cell.length_a   1.000
_cell.length_b   1.000
_cell.length_c   1.000
_cell.angle_alpha   90.00
_cell.angle_beta   90.00
_cell.angle_gamma   90.00
#
_symmetry.space_group_name_H-M   'P 1'
#
loop_
_entity.id
_entity.type
_entity.pdbx_description
1 polymer ?
#
loop_
_entity_poly.entity_id
_entity_poly.type
_entity_poly.pdbx_seq_one_letter_code
_entity_poly.pdbx_strand_id
1 'polypeptide(L)'
;MSTGLYQKVYGFLANFPLEHITASSVIFQVIEEEPWITKEESKSIVNIAINVSLNIYSNDTSAQNKLLRILVQPMSRGYNP
;
A
#
# COMPACT_ATOMS: atom_id res chain seq x y z
N MET A 1 0.89 5.23 15.57
CA MET A 1 1.05 5.21 14.11
C MET A 1 2.39 5.86 13.80
N SER A 2 3.32 5.12 13.21
CA SER A 2 4.64 5.66 12.85
C SER A 2 4.49 6.66 11.70
N THR A 3 4.76 7.94 11.97
CA THR A 3 4.64 9.02 10.98
C THR A 3 5.59 8.80 9.79
N GLY A 4 6.78 8.24 10.04
CA GLY A 4 7.76 7.93 9.00
C GLY A 4 7.27 6.84 8.05
N LEU A 5 6.73 5.75 8.59
CA LEU A 5 6.18 4.66 7.78
C LEU A 5 5.00 5.11 6.91
N TYR A 6 4.08 5.89 7.47
CA TYR A 6 3.00 6.46 6.69
C TYR A 6 3.52 7.31 5.52
N GLN A 7 4.48 8.20 5.78
CA GLN A 7 5.07 9.06 4.74
C GLN A 7 5.75 8.24 3.65
N LYS A 8 6.43 7.15 4.02
CA LYS A 8 7.08 6.24 3.06
C LYS A 8 6.08 5.56 2.15
N VAL A 9 5.03 4.96 2.72
CA VAL A 9 3.98 4.28 1.95
C VAL A 9 3.22 5.27 1.07
N TYR A 10 2.83 6.43 1.61
CA TYR A 10 2.19 7.48 0.82
C TYR A 10 3.08 7.97 -0.32
N GLY A 11 4.36 8.24 -0.04
CA GLY A 11 5.33 8.66 -1.05
C GLY A 11 5.51 7.63 -2.16
N PHE A 12 5.52 6.34 -1.82
CA PHE A 12 5.54 5.26 -2.79
C PHE A 12 4.30 5.29 -3.69
N LEU A 13 3.09 5.38 -3.11
CA LEU A 13 1.82 5.40 -3.85
C LEU A 13 1.64 6.63 -4.75
N ALA A 14 2.20 7.77 -4.33
CA ALA A 14 2.07 9.04 -5.02
C ALA A 14 3.06 9.22 -6.18
N ASN A 15 4.26 8.62 -6.10
CA ASN A 15 5.36 8.95 -7.00
C ASN A 15 5.83 7.79 -7.89
N PHE A 16 5.48 6.54 -7.58
CA PHE A 16 5.88 5.41 -8.41
C PHE A 16 4.89 5.15 -9.54
N PRO A 17 5.37 4.69 -10.71
CA PRO A 17 4.48 4.25 -11.78
C PRO A 17 3.47 3.23 -11.28
N LEU A 18 2.21 3.44 -11.64
CA LEU A 18 1.09 2.62 -11.18
C LEU A 18 1.30 1.12 -11.49
N GLU A 19 1.98 0.78 -12.57
CA GLU A 19 2.38 -0.60 -12.93
C GLU A 19 3.20 -1.32 -11.87
N HIS A 20 4.05 -0.59 -11.13
CA HIS A 20 4.89 -1.14 -10.06
C HIS A 20 4.18 -1.19 -8.71
N ILE A 21 3.02 -0.56 -8.56
CA ILE A 21 2.24 -0.57 -7.32
C ILE A 21 1.42 -1.87 -7.25
N THR A 22 1.87 -2.78 -6.40
CA THR A 22 1.24 -4.08 -6.09
C THR A 22 1.10 -4.25 -4.58
N ALA A 23 0.27 -5.21 -4.14
CA ALA A 23 0.18 -5.52 -2.71
C ALA A 23 1.55 -5.92 -2.13
N SER A 24 2.34 -6.71 -2.87
CA SER A 24 3.68 -7.12 -2.45
C SER A 24 4.66 -5.95 -2.35
N SER A 25 4.65 -5.01 -3.30
CA SER A 25 5.55 -3.85 -3.25
C SER A 25 5.20 -2.90 -2.10
N VAL A 26 3.90 -2.71 -1.82
CA VAL A 26 3.44 -1.91 -0.67
C VAL A 26 3.84 -2.58 0.65
N ILE A 27 3.70 -3.90 0.77
CA ILE A 27 4.17 -4.65 1.95
C ILE A 27 5.69 -4.54 2.09
N PHE A 28 6.44 -4.65 0.98
CA PHE A 28 7.89 -4.51 1.00
C PHE A 28 8.33 -3.16 1.57
N GLN A 29 7.70 -2.05 1.14
CA GLN A 29 7.97 -0.72 1.72
C GLN A 29 7.68 -0.67 3.22
N VAL A 30 6.65 -1.38 3.68
CA VAL A 30 6.30 -1.42 5.11
C VAL A 30 7.32 -2.19 5.94
N ILE A 31 7.73 -3.38 5.49
CA ILE A 31 8.69 -4.22 6.23
C ILE A 31 10.14 -3.71 6.12
N GLU A 32 10.47 -2.97 5.05
CA GLU A 32 11.77 -2.32 4.87
C GLU A 32 11.95 -1.19 5.89
N GLU A 33 10.91 -0.39 6.09
CA GLU A 33 10.92 0.74 7.04
C GLU A 33 10.72 0.27 8.50
N GLU A 34 9.80 -0.67 8.74
CA GLU A 34 9.46 -1.14 10.09
C GLU A 34 9.33 -2.67 10.12
N PRO A 35 10.45 -3.43 10.23
CA PRO A 35 10.46 -4.89 10.12
C PRO A 35 9.63 -5.63 11.17
N TRP A 36 9.41 -5.00 12.32
CA TRP A 36 8.71 -5.58 13.48
C TRP A 36 7.24 -5.18 13.57
N ILE A 37 6.71 -4.50 12.55
CA ILE A 37 5.32 -4.03 12.55
C ILE A 37 4.33 -5.19 12.61
N THR A 38 3.27 -5.02 13.39
CA THR A 38 2.19 -6.01 13.45
C THR A 38 1.36 -5.99 12.15
N LYS A 39 0.68 -7.11 11.89
CA LYS A 39 -0.21 -7.23 10.72
C LYS A 39 -1.36 -6.22 10.81
N GLU A 40 -1.94 -5.99 11.98
CA GLU A 40 -3.01 -5.01 12.18
C GLU A 40 -2.54 -3.57 11.91
N GLU A 41 -1.37 -3.19 12.44
CA GLU A 41 -0.82 -1.85 12.23
C GLU A 41 -0.43 -1.61 10.77
N SER A 42 0.20 -2.60 10.14
CA SER A 42 0.53 -2.58 8.70
C SER A 42 -0.73 -2.35 7.85
N LYS A 43 -1.80 -3.12 8.09
CA LYS A 43 -3.09 -2.94 7.41
C LYS A 43 -3.67 -1.56 7.63
N SER A 44 -3.64 -1.07 8.87
CA SER A 44 -4.19 0.26 9.20
C SER A 44 -3.49 1.36 8.41
N ILE A 45 -2.16 1.34 8.39
CA ILE A 45 -1.36 2.35 7.69
C ILE A 45 -1.56 2.28 6.17
N VAL A 46 -1.54 1.08 5.60
CA VAL A 46 -1.77 0.87 4.16
C VAL A 46 -3.17 1.33 3.76
N ASN A 47 -4.20 1.02 4.55
CA ASN A 47 -5.56 1.48 4.30
C ASN A 47 -5.65 3.01 4.29
N ILE A 48 -5.05 3.67 5.27
CA ILE A 48 -5.04 5.14 5.35
C ILE A 48 -4.30 5.73 4.14
N ALA A 49 -3.11 5.23 3.82
CA ALA A 49 -2.30 5.73 2.72
C ALA A 49 -3.01 5.56 1.36
N ILE A 50 -3.67 4.41 1.13
CA ILE A 50 -4.46 4.18 -0.08
C ILE A 50 -5.62 5.17 -0.15
N ASN A 51 -6.42 5.30 0.91
CA ASN A 51 -7.57 6.22 0.93
C ASN A 51 -7.17 7.67 0.63
N VAL A 52 -6.03 8.13 1.16
CA VAL A 52 -5.51 9.48 0.85
C VAL A 52 -5.02 9.55 -0.59
N SER A 53 -4.34 8.50 -1.08
CA SER A 53 -3.80 8.45 -2.45
C SER A 53 -4.89 8.42 -3.52
N LEU A 54 -6.11 7.96 -3.22
CA LEU A 54 -7.24 8.01 -4.17
C LEU A 54 -7.51 9.43 -4.68
N ASN A 55 -7.30 10.45 -3.84
CA ASN A 55 -7.49 11.84 -4.23
C ASN A 55 -6.48 12.31 -5.29
N ILE A 56 -5.27 11.74 -5.30
CA ILE A 56 -4.24 12.00 -6.32
C ILE A 56 -4.74 11.53 -7.69
N TYR A 57 -5.38 10.36 -7.71
CA TYR A 57 -5.95 9.76 -8.92
C TYR A 57 -7.42 10.12 -9.10
N SER A 58 -7.88 11.27 -8.60
CA SER A 58 -9.29 11.70 -8.64
C SER A 58 -9.89 11.69 -10.06
N ASN A 59 -9.06 11.95 -11.08
CA ASN A 59 -9.46 11.95 -12.49
C ASN A 59 -9.20 10.62 -13.22
N ASP A 60 -8.66 9.60 -12.54
CA ASP A 60 -8.32 8.30 -13.13
C ASP A 60 -8.95 7.14 -12.34
N THR A 61 -10.16 6.78 -12.75
CA THR A 61 -10.93 5.67 -12.17
C THR A 61 -10.21 4.32 -12.29
N SER A 62 -9.39 4.13 -13.33
CA SER A 62 -8.61 2.88 -13.51
C SER A 62 -7.54 2.78 -12.42
N ALA A 63 -6.82 3.87 -12.18
CA ALA A 63 -5.83 3.97 -11.11
C ALA A 63 -6.45 3.79 -9.71
N GLN A 64 -7.58 4.45 -9.43
CA GLN A 64 -8.31 4.26 -8.18
C GLN A 64 -8.72 2.80 -7.96
N ASN A 65 -9.30 2.16 -8.97
CA ASN A 65 -9.69 0.75 -8.90
C ASN A 65 -8.50 -0.17 -8.65
N LYS A 66 -7.33 0.13 -9.23
CA LYS A 66 -6.12 -0.64 -8.98
C LYS A 66 -5.62 -0.50 -7.54
N LEU A 67 -5.65 0.71 -6.97
CA LEU A 67 -5.29 0.93 -5.57
C LEU A 67 -6.27 0.23 -4.62
N LEU A 68 -7.58 0.32 -4.87
CA LEU A 68 -8.59 -0.37 -4.06
C LEU A 68 -8.43 -1.90 -4.08
N ARG A 69 -7.98 -2.48 -5.20
CA ARG A 69 -7.68 -3.92 -5.27
C ARG A 69 -6.59 -4.35 -4.29
N ILE A 70 -5.68 -3.47 -3.87
CA ILE A 70 -4.66 -3.79 -2.87
C ILE A 70 -5.29 -4.03 -1.50
N LEU A 71 -6.38 -3.31 -1.18
CA LEU A 71 -7.13 -3.48 0.08
C LEU A 71 -7.90 -4.80 0.13
N VAL A 72 -8.39 -5.26 -1.03
CA VAL A 72 -9.30 -6.41 -1.15
C VAL A 72 -8.55 -7.70 -1.45
N GLN A 73 -7.32 -7.63 -1.96
CA GLN A 73 -6.51 -8.83 -2.18
C GLN A 73 -6.31 -9.55 -0.84
N PRO A 74 -6.77 -10.81 -0.70
CA PRO A 74 -6.41 -11.59 0.45
C PRO A 74 -4.89 -11.63 0.48
N MET A 75 -4.32 -11.33 1.65
CA MET A 75 -2.93 -11.65 1.97
C MET A 75 -2.77 -13.18 1.96
N SER A 76 -2.95 -13.79 0.80
CA SER A 76 -2.75 -15.21 0.61
C SER A 76 -1.26 -15.44 0.67
N ARG A 77 -0.90 -16.10 1.78
CA ARG A 77 0.21 -17.03 1.93
C ARG A 77 0.99 -17.24 0.64
N GLY A 78 2.30 -17.03 0.77
CA GLY A 78 3.29 -17.42 -0.22
C GLY A 78 2.92 -18.74 -0.89
N TYR A 79 3.05 -18.70 -2.21
CA TYR A 79 3.24 -19.85 -3.07
C TYR A 79 4.06 -20.92 -2.31
N ASN A 80 3.47 -22.08 -2.11
CA ASN A 80 4.21 -23.29 -1.80
C ASN A 80 4.03 -24.20 -3.04
N PRO A 81 5.13 -24.77 -3.57
CA PRO A 81 5.29 -25.16 -4.98
C PRO A 81 4.34 -26.25 -5.47
#